data_AF-A0A925E3X1-F1
#
_entry.id   AF-A0A925E3X1-F1
#
_cell.length_a   1.000
_cell.length_b   1.000
_cell.length_c   1.000
_cell.angle_alpha   90.00
_cell.angle_beta   90.00
_cell.angle_gamma   90.00
#
_symmetry.space_group_name_H-M   'P 1'
#
loop_
_entity.id
_entity.type
_entity.pdbx_description
1 polymer ?
#
loop_
_entity_poly.entity_id
_entity_poly.type
_entity_poly.pdbx_seq_one_letter_code
_entity_poly.pdbx_strand_id
1 'polypeptide(L)'
;MSQLKQLEAIAQELINLYEITAPPIPVETMLQRPIDNMWQAVDLNQMSGSFLSVRDLYSPRMSIARLLARHVVGSSWGQARNVSQLLNNDEDMLRVFTRMLVMPTEMMEALSSGARHNIAISMLFEVPEEDARLRLQEWNEA
;
A
#
# COMPACT_ATOMS: atom_id res chain seq x y z
N MET A 1 -21.60 0.74 2.11
CA MET A 1 -20.28 0.07 2.05
C MET A 1 -19.53 0.43 3.31
N SER A 2 -18.82 -0.51 3.95
CA SER A 2 -17.98 -0.18 5.12
C SER A 2 -16.80 0.70 4.69
N GLN A 3 -16.27 1.49 5.62
CA GLN A 3 -15.09 2.35 5.42
C GLN A 3 -13.91 1.58 4.82
N LEU A 4 -13.64 0.37 5.34
CA LEU A 4 -12.59 -0.52 4.83
C LEU A 4 -12.84 -0.95 3.37
N LYS A 5 -14.09 -1.29 3.00
CA LYS A 5 -14.41 -1.65 1.61
C LYS A 5 -14.22 -0.49 0.64
N GLN A 6 -14.45 0.74 1.09
CA GLN A 6 -14.17 1.92 0.27
C GLN A 6 -12.67 2.13 0.09
N LEU A 7 -11.87 1.98 1.15
CA LEU A 7 -10.41 2.05 1.06
C LEU A 7 -9.82 0.95 0.16
N GLU A 8 -10.35 -0.27 0.24
CA GLU A 8 -9.98 -1.38 -0.66
C GLU A 8 -10.29 -1.04 -2.12
N ALA A 9 -11.50 -0.52 -2.40
CA ALA A 9 -11.88 -0.13 -3.76
C ALA A 9 -10.97 0.98 -4.30
N ILE A 10 -10.59 1.96 -3.47
CA ILE A 10 -9.68 3.04 -3.84
C ILE A 10 -8.26 2.50 -4.07
N ALA A 11 -7.79 1.59 -3.22
CA ALA A 11 -6.50 0.95 -3.41
C ALA A 11 -6.48 0.19 -4.74
N GLN A 12 -7.50 -0.65 -5.00
CA GLN A 12 -7.62 -1.39 -6.25
C GLN A 12 -7.72 -0.48 -7.48
N GLU A 13 -8.46 0.62 -7.39
CA GLU A 13 -8.53 1.61 -8.46
C GLU A 13 -7.14 2.18 -8.78
N LEU A 14 -6.35 2.52 -7.76
CA LEU A 14 -4.99 3.01 -7.99
C LEU A 14 -4.12 1.95 -8.66
N ILE A 15 -4.19 0.70 -8.21
CA ILE A 15 -3.44 -0.43 -8.79
C ILE A 15 -3.82 -0.63 -10.26
N ASN A 16 -5.10 -0.53 -10.60
CA ASN A 16 -5.60 -0.63 -11.97
C ASN A 16 -5.15 0.56 -12.83
N LEU A 17 -5.13 1.78 -12.29
CA LEU A 17 -4.65 2.97 -13.02
C LEU A 17 -3.16 2.88 -13.39
N TYR A 18 -2.36 2.19 -12.57
CA TYR A 18 -0.96 1.89 -12.88
C TYR A 18 -0.77 0.59 -13.68
N GLU A 19 -1.86 -0.07 -14.07
CA GLU A 19 -1.86 -1.33 -14.84
C GLU A 19 -1.03 -2.44 -14.16
N ILE A 20 -1.01 -2.48 -12.83
CA ILE A 20 -0.23 -3.45 -12.07
C ILE A 20 -1.02 -4.75 -11.95
N THR A 21 -0.51 -5.81 -12.55
CA THR A 21 -1.23 -7.10 -12.66
C THR A 21 -0.67 -8.20 -11.77
N ALA A 22 0.51 -8.01 -11.17
CA ALA A 22 1.14 -8.97 -10.29
C ALA A 22 2.01 -8.26 -9.23
N PRO A 23 2.23 -8.89 -8.07
CA PRO A 23 3.19 -8.43 -7.09
C PRO A 23 4.64 -8.65 -7.56
N PRO A 24 5.61 -7.91 -7.00
CA PRO A 24 5.43 -6.90 -5.95
C PRO A 24 4.98 -5.54 -6.52
N ILE A 25 4.18 -4.79 -5.74
CA ILE A 25 3.66 -3.48 -6.16
C ILE A 25 4.81 -2.45 -6.24
N PRO A 26 5.08 -1.82 -7.40
CA PRO A 26 6.29 -1.02 -7.63
C PRO A 26 6.23 0.39 -6.99
N VAL A 27 6.17 0.45 -5.65
CA VAL A 27 5.94 1.69 -4.87
C VAL A 27 6.96 2.80 -5.15
N GLU A 28 8.23 2.48 -5.40
CA GLU A 28 9.27 3.44 -5.76
C GLU A 28 8.96 4.09 -7.11
N THR A 29 8.58 3.27 -8.09
CA THR A 29 8.24 3.75 -9.44
C THR A 29 6.99 4.61 -9.40
N MET A 30 5.97 4.22 -8.63
CA MET A 30 4.74 5.01 -8.45
C MET A 30 5.06 6.39 -7.85
N LEU A 31 5.91 6.46 -6.83
CA LEU A 31 6.33 7.73 -6.21
C LEU A 31 7.14 8.62 -7.16
N GLN A 32 8.07 8.04 -7.92
CA GLN A 32 8.95 8.76 -8.84
C GLN A 32 8.23 9.15 -10.14
N ARG A 33 7.20 8.41 -10.54
CA ARG A 33 6.45 8.58 -11.79
C ARG A 33 4.95 8.59 -11.50
N PRO A 34 4.44 9.63 -10.82
CA PRO A 34 3.01 9.79 -10.63
C PRO A 34 2.29 9.87 -11.97
N ILE A 35 1.08 9.30 -12.03
CA ILE A 35 0.12 9.62 -13.07
C ILE A 35 -0.19 11.13 -13.01
N ASP A 36 -0.41 11.73 -14.17
CA ASP A 36 -0.63 13.17 -14.33
C ASP A 36 -1.65 13.71 -13.33
N ASN A 37 -1.29 14.84 -12.70
CA ASN A 37 -2.09 15.58 -11.73
C ASN A 37 -2.35 14.89 -10.38
N MET A 38 -1.73 13.74 -10.07
CA MET A 38 -1.86 13.14 -8.74
C MET A 38 -0.98 13.86 -7.70
N TRP A 39 0.34 13.63 -7.74
CA TRP A 39 1.32 14.28 -6.85
C TRP A 39 2.57 14.69 -7.63
N GLN A 40 3.47 15.43 -6.99
CA GLN A 40 4.78 15.74 -7.56
C GLN A 40 5.72 14.54 -7.42
N ALA A 41 6.46 14.23 -8.48
CA ALA A 41 7.46 13.17 -8.47
C ALA A 41 8.43 13.32 -7.30
N VAL A 42 8.63 12.25 -6.54
CA VAL A 42 9.48 12.24 -5.35
C VAL A 42 10.88 11.75 -5.70
N ASP A 43 11.90 12.54 -5.37
CA ASP A 43 13.29 12.10 -5.46
C ASP A 43 13.69 11.32 -4.20
N LEU A 44 13.69 9.99 -4.32
CA LEU A 44 14.02 9.09 -3.21
C LEU A 44 15.49 9.21 -2.75
N ASN A 45 16.39 9.75 -3.58
CA ASN A 45 17.79 9.94 -3.19
C ASN A 45 17.98 11.05 -2.14
N GLN A 46 16.99 11.93 -2.00
CA GLN A 46 17.02 13.02 -1.03
C GLN A 46 16.40 12.63 0.32
N MET A 47 15.87 11.41 0.45
CA MET A 47 15.35 10.93 1.73
C MET A 47 16.51 10.59 2.68
N SER A 48 16.47 11.17 3.88
CA SER A 48 17.49 10.94 4.90
C SER A 48 17.44 9.50 5.42
N GLY A 49 18.60 8.98 5.86
CA GLY A 49 18.72 7.62 6.40
C GLY A 49 17.87 7.34 7.64
N SER A 50 17.30 8.36 8.31
CA SER A 50 16.39 8.16 9.46
C SER A 50 14.99 7.72 9.06
N PHE A 51 14.62 7.80 7.77
CA PHE A 51 13.31 7.42 7.25
C PHE A 51 13.16 5.89 7.10
N LEU A 52 14.28 5.19 6.90
CA LEU A 52 14.29 3.76 6.63
C LEU A 52 14.56 2.98 7.92
N SER A 53 13.53 2.27 8.40
CA SER A 53 13.72 1.25 9.43
C SER A 53 14.48 0.07 8.83
N VAL A 54 15.55 -0.39 9.48
CA VAL A 54 16.38 -1.53 9.03
C VAL A 54 16.15 -2.77 9.93
N ARG A 55 14.98 -2.87 10.56
CA ARG A 55 14.67 -3.99 11.47
C ARG A 55 14.50 -5.31 10.72
N ASP A 56 13.87 -5.28 9.54
CA ASP A 56 13.62 -6.44 8.69
C ASP A 56 13.97 -6.17 7.22
N LEU A 57 14.19 -7.22 6.44
CA LEU A 57 14.57 -7.18 5.01
C LEU A 57 13.71 -6.20 4.19
N TYR A 58 12.38 -6.25 4.37
CA TYR A 58 11.42 -5.44 3.62
C TYR A 58 10.97 -4.16 4.36
N SER A 59 11.54 -3.86 5.53
CA SER A 59 11.20 -2.65 6.30
C SER A 59 11.43 -1.34 5.52
N PRO A 60 12.54 -1.16 4.78
CA PRO A 60 12.75 0.04 3.97
C PRO A 60 11.64 0.26 2.93
N ARG A 61 11.26 -0.80 2.22
CA ARG A 61 10.19 -0.78 1.22
C ARG A 61 8.85 -0.43 1.82
N MET A 62 8.53 -0.95 3.01
CA MET A 62 7.30 -0.59 3.71
C MET A 62 7.29 0.87 4.20
N SER A 63 8.44 1.45 4.53
CA SER A 63 8.54 2.90 4.76
C SER A 63 8.20 3.69 3.50
N ILE A 64 8.73 3.29 2.34
CA ILE A 64 8.41 3.91 1.04
C ILE A 64 6.92 3.76 0.71
N ALA A 65 6.33 2.59 0.96
CA ALA A 65 4.90 2.38 0.77
C ALA A 65 4.04 3.32 1.63
N ARG A 66 4.42 3.56 2.90
CA ARG A 66 3.74 4.55 3.74
C ARG A 66 3.89 5.98 3.19
N LEU A 67 5.04 6.33 2.61
CA LEU A 67 5.21 7.61 1.93
C LEU A 67 4.26 7.73 0.73
N LEU A 68 4.17 6.68 -0.10
CA LEU A 68 3.19 6.62 -1.19
C LEU A 68 1.77 6.84 -0.67
N ALA A 69 1.36 6.12 0.38
CA ALA A 69 0.03 6.29 0.97
C ALA A 69 -0.23 7.74 1.40
N ARG A 70 0.75 8.41 2.02
CA ARG A 70 0.63 9.84 2.40
C ARG A 70 0.51 10.76 1.18
N HIS A 71 1.26 10.50 0.11
CA HIS A 71 1.13 11.25 -1.15
C HIS A 71 -0.24 11.03 -1.79
N VAL A 72 -0.76 9.81 -1.79
CA VAL A 72 -2.12 9.51 -2.26
C VAL A 72 -3.14 10.31 -1.44
N VAL A 73 -3.06 10.29 -0.11
CA VAL A 73 -3.98 11.03 0.78
C VAL A 73 -3.92 12.55 0.53
N GLY A 74 -2.73 13.10 0.35
CA GLY A 74 -2.52 14.53 0.09
C GLY A 74 -2.75 14.98 -1.36
N SER A 75 -2.89 14.05 -2.29
CA SER A 75 -3.04 14.33 -3.72
C SER A 75 -4.42 14.85 -4.09
N SER A 76 -4.52 15.60 -5.19
CA SER A 76 -5.82 16.01 -5.75
C SER A 76 -6.72 14.80 -6.04
N TRP A 77 -6.11 13.71 -6.52
CA TRP A 77 -6.77 12.45 -6.82
C TRP A 77 -7.35 11.77 -5.58
N GLY A 78 -6.62 11.75 -4.47
CA GLY A 78 -7.08 11.21 -3.19
C GLY A 78 -8.13 12.09 -2.52
N GLN A 79 -8.00 13.42 -2.63
CA GLN A 79 -9.03 14.35 -2.15
C GLN A 79 -10.36 14.15 -2.88
N ALA A 80 -10.34 13.95 -4.20
CA ALA A 80 -11.54 13.65 -4.98
C ALA A 80 -12.25 12.35 -4.54
N ARG A 81 -11.53 11.43 -3.88
CA ARG A 81 -12.04 10.16 -3.33
C ARG A 81 -12.31 10.21 -1.82
N ASN A 82 -12.17 11.38 -1.21
CA ASN A 82 -12.29 11.58 0.23
C ASN A 82 -11.39 10.66 1.07
N VAL A 83 -10.20 10.28 0.57
CA VAL A 83 -9.31 9.34 1.28
C VAL A 83 -8.95 9.89 2.67
N SER A 84 -8.65 11.18 2.78
CA SER A 84 -8.32 11.80 4.07
C SER A 84 -9.45 11.70 5.09
N GLN A 85 -10.71 11.83 4.67
CA GLN A 85 -11.89 11.70 5.51
C GLN A 85 -12.12 10.25 5.90
N LEU A 86 -11.88 9.31 4.97
CA LEU A 86 -11.94 7.87 5.25
C LEU A 86 -10.83 7.41 6.19
N LEU A 87 -9.68 8.08 6.25
CA LEU A 87 -8.66 7.79 7.25
C LEU A 87 -8.91 8.53 8.57
N ASN A 88 -9.64 9.64 8.55
CA ASN A 88 -9.95 10.45 9.74
C ASN A 88 -8.71 10.85 10.58
N ASN A 89 -7.57 11.09 9.92
CA ASN A 89 -6.25 11.33 10.55
C ASN A 89 -5.80 10.21 11.51
N ASP A 90 -6.36 9.01 11.37
CA ASP A 90 -5.98 7.83 12.13
C ASP A 90 -4.75 7.16 11.47
N GLU A 91 -3.64 7.14 12.21
CA GLU A 91 -2.39 6.56 11.74
C GLU A 91 -2.47 5.04 11.61
N ASP A 92 -3.31 4.36 12.39
CA ASP A 92 -3.53 2.92 12.26
C ASP A 92 -4.31 2.63 10.98
N MET A 93 -5.32 3.46 10.65
CA MET A 93 -6.02 3.38 9.36
C MET A 93 -5.10 3.67 8.18
N LEU A 94 -4.15 4.60 8.31
CA LEU A 94 -3.14 4.82 7.27
C LEU A 94 -2.28 3.57 7.05
N ARG A 95 -1.91 2.84 8.11
CA ARG A 95 -1.16 1.58 8.00
C ARG A 95 -1.99 0.48 7.32
N VAL A 96 -3.27 0.37 7.67
CA VAL A 96 -4.22 -0.54 7.00
C VAL A 96 -4.30 -0.20 5.50
N PHE A 97 -4.54 1.06 5.15
CA PHE A 97 -4.59 1.50 3.76
C PHE A 97 -3.27 1.27 3.03
N THR A 98 -2.13 1.48 3.70
CA THR A 98 -0.82 1.17 3.11
C THR A 98 -0.70 -0.31 2.78
N ARG A 99 -1.14 -1.22 3.67
CA ARG A 99 -1.18 -2.67 3.38
C ARG A 99 -2.09 -3.00 2.22
N MET A 100 -3.26 -2.35 2.10
CA MET A 100 -4.15 -2.52 0.94
C MET A 100 -3.49 -2.09 -0.37
N LEU A 101 -2.68 -1.04 -0.36
CA LEU A 101 -1.93 -0.61 -1.55
C LEU A 101 -0.86 -1.62 -1.98
N VAL A 102 -0.10 -2.18 -1.04
CA VAL A 102 0.99 -3.12 -1.38
C VAL A 102 0.54 -4.57 -1.51
N MET A 103 -0.64 -4.91 -0.98
CA MET A 103 -1.26 -6.23 -1.03
C MET A 103 -2.77 -6.08 -1.34
N PRO A 104 -3.12 -5.67 -2.56
CA PRO A 104 -4.50 -5.38 -2.94
C PRO A 104 -5.38 -6.64 -2.92
N THR A 105 -6.66 -6.46 -2.61
CA THR A 105 -7.60 -7.57 -2.41
C THR A 105 -7.64 -8.54 -3.59
N GLU A 106 -7.69 -8.07 -4.84
CA GLU A 106 -7.73 -8.97 -6.00
C GLU A 106 -6.50 -9.89 -6.07
N MET A 107 -5.31 -9.38 -5.71
CA MET A 107 -4.09 -10.20 -5.68
C MET A 107 -4.06 -11.15 -4.49
N MET A 108 -4.63 -10.76 -3.35
CA MET A 108 -4.80 -11.63 -2.19
C MET A 108 -5.77 -12.79 -2.50
N GLU A 109 -6.87 -12.51 -3.21
CA GLU A 109 -7.84 -13.50 -3.65
C GLU A 109 -7.25 -14.52 -4.64
N ALA A 110 -6.35 -14.06 -5.52
CA ALA A 110 -5.64 -14.90 -6.48
C ALA A 110 -4.62 -15.87 -5.85
N LEU A 111 -4.32 -15.73 -4.55
CA LEU A 111 -3.40 -16.64 -3.86
C LEU A 111 -3.99 -18.06 -3.77
N SER A 112 -3.17 -19.04 -4.15
CA SER A 112 -3.46 -20.45 -3.89
C SER A 112 -3.54 -20.73 -2.39
N SER A 113 -4.28 -21.76 -1.98
CA SER A 113 -4.41 -22.12 -0.56
C SER A 113 -3.06 -22.35 0.13
N GLY A 114 -2.06 -22.87 -0.60
CA GLY A 114 -0.70 -23.08 -0.08
C GLY A 114 0.11 -21.80 0.11
N ALA A 115 -0.27 -20.69 -0.52
CA ALA A 115 0.39 -19.40 -0.41
C ALA A 115 -0.30 -18.44 0.59
N ARG A 116 -1.45 -18.83 1.18
CA ARG A 116 -2.21 -18.02 2.15
C ARG A 116 -1.65 -18.11 3.56
N HIS A 117 -0.37 -17.80 3.70
CA HIS A 117 0.29 -17.63 5.00
C HIS A 117 1.31 -16.50 4.92
N ASN A 118 1.59 -15.88 6.07
CA ASN A 118 2.40 -14.67 6.18
C ASN A 118 3.79 -14.78 5.53
N ILE A 119 4.50 -15.89 5.69
CA ILE A 119 5.84 -16.09 5.09
C ILE A 119 5.78 -16.04 3.55
N ALA A 120 4.82 -16.74 2.92
CA ALA A 120 4.68 -16.74 1.46
C ALA A 120 4.26 -15.37 0.93
N ILE A 121 3.31 -14.72 1.61
CA ILE A 121 2.85 -13.37 1.27
C ILE A 121 4.00 -12.36 1.38
N SER A 122 4.78 -12.43 2.47
CA SER A 122 5.94 -11.56 2.69
C SER A 122 6.95 -11.67 1.54
N MET A 123 7.27 -12.88 1.11
CA MET A 123 8.19 -13.10 0.00
C MET A 123 7.60 -12.65 -1.35
N LEU A 124 6.32 -12.92 -1.59
CA LEU A 124 5.67 -12.64 -2.88
C LEU A 124 5.44 -11.13 -3.09
N PHE A 125 4.99 -10.43 -2.06
CA PHE A 125 4.67 -8.99 -2.11
C PHE A 125 5.84 -8.11 -1.66
N GLU A 126 6.92 -8.72 -1.17
CA GLU A 126 8.10 -8.04 -0.64
C GLU A 126 7.76 -7.06 0.49
N VAL A 127 7.02 -7.54 1.49
CA VAL A 127 6.62 -6.77 2.68
C VAL A 127 7.08 -7.47 3.95
N PRO A 128 7.28 -6.77 5.08
CA PRO A 128 7.61 -7.42 6.35
C PRO A 128 6.60 -8.51 6.72
N GLU A 129 7.06 -9.60 7.34
CA GLU A 129 6.20 -10.74 7.69
C GLU A 129 5.03 -10.33 8.60
N GLU A 130 5.27 -9.37 9.49
CA GLU A 130 4.23 -8.85 10.38
C GLU A 130 3.15 -8.08 9.60
N ASP A 131 3.51 -7.27 8.60
CA ASP A 131 2.53 -6.59 7.76
C ASP A 131 1.73 -7.59 6.90
N ALA A 132 2.39 -8.65 6.39
CA ALA A 132 1.71 -9.75 5.70
C ALA A 132 0.71 -10.47 6.61
N ARG A 133 1.09 -10.73 7.87
CA ARG A 133 0.23 -11.34 8.88
C ARG A 133 -1.00 -10.47 9.17
N LEU A 134 -0.80 -9.17 9.40
CA LEU A 134 -1.88 -8.21 9.64
C LEU A 134 -2.82 -8.11 8.43
N ARG A 135 -2.27 -8.03 7.22
CA ARG A 135 -3.08 -7.99 6.00
C ARG A 135 -3.96 -9.22 5.84
N LEU A 136 -3.42 -10.41 6.12
CA LEU A 136 -4.19 -11.65 6.05
C LEU A 136 -5.35 -11.66 7.05
N GLN A 137 -5.16 -11.11 8.25
CA GLN A 137 -6.24 -10.94 9.24
C GLN A 137 -7.31 -9.98 8.72
N GLU A 138 -6.91 -8.79 8.28
CA GLU A 138 -7.80 -7.78 7.72
C GLU A 138 -8.62 -8.31 6.54
N TRP A 139 -8.00 -9.07 5.65
CA TRP A 139 -8.65 -9.66 4.48
C TRP A 139 -9.69 -10.73 4.86
N ASN A 140 -9.41 -11.55 5.88
CA ASN A 140 -10.36 -12.57 6.35
C ASN A 140 -11.56 -11.97 7.11
N GLU A 141 -11.43 -10.73 7.59
CA GLU A 141 -12.46 -10.03 8.37
C GLU A 141 -13.31 -9.05 7.54
N ALA A 142 -12.94 -8.76 6.29
CA ALA A 142 -13.59 -7.80 5.38
C ALA A 142 -14.79 -8.37 4.60
#